data_AF-A0A485A665-F1
#
_entry.id   AF-A0A485A665-F1
#
_cell.length_a   1.000
_cell.length_b   1.000
_cell.length_c   1.000
_cell.angle_alpha   90.00
_cell.angle_beta   90.00
_cell.angle_gamma   90.00
#
_symmetry.space_group_name_H-M   'P 1'
#
loop_
_entity.id
_entity.type
_entity.pdbx_description
1 polymer ?
#
loop_
_entity_poly.entity_id
_entity_poly.type
_entity_poly.pdbx_seq_one_letter_code
_entity_poly.pdbx_strand_id
1 'polypeptide(L)'
;MGGIYDGHCRDLQLPAQGASVRLHLSQPVYRFQDRHLGQLFADTERAHEDFIIHRRDGLFAYNLAVVVDDHFQGVTEIVRGADLIQPTVQQIALYRHLGWPEPCYFHLPLALDAEGHKLSKQNHAQPLPDNAPLPVLAKALAFLGQALPPDWQDATLHTLLEWSIKHWDSDRVPRQSALASHFSF
;
A
#
# COMPACT_ATOMS: atom_id res chain seq x y z
N MET A 1 -9.09 -23.88 -2.30
CA MET A 1 -7.79 -24.31 -1.76
C MET A 1 -6.89 -23.09 -1.72
N GLY A 2 -6.89 -22.36 -0.61
CA GLY A 2 -5.96 -21.27 -0.33
C GLY A 2 -4.94 -21.79 0.69
N GLY A 3 -3.67 -21.72 0.34
CA GLY A 3 -2.56 -22.19 1.15
C GLY A 3 -1.25 -21.61 0.60
N ILE A 4 -0.18 -21.71 1.38
CA ILE A 4 1.15 -21.28 0.96
C ILE A 4 1.73 -22.36 0.04
N TYR A 5 2.31 -21.92 -1.07
CA TYR A 5 2.95 -22.82 -2.02
C TYR A 5 4.21 -23.46 -1.41
N ASP A 6 4.35 -24.76 -1.58
CA ASP A 6 5.38 -25.61 -0.97
C ASP A 6 6.64 -25.79 -1.84
N GLY A 7 6.67 -25.16 -3.03
CA GLY A 7 7.79 -25.32 -3.95
C GLY A 7 7.69 -26.53 -4.88
N HIS A 8 6.55 -27.23 -4.97
CA HIS A 8 6.40 -28.48 -5.74
C HIS A 8 7.05 -28.47 -7.14
N CYS A 9 6.87 -27.40 -7.91
CA CYS A 9 7.36 -27.29 -9.29
C CYS A 9 8.76 -26.66 -9.44
N ARG A 10 9.47 -26.35 -8.35
CA ARG A 10 10.70 -25.53 -8.35
C ARG A 10 11.79 -26.10 -9.27
N ASP A 11 11.98 -27.41 -9.21
CA ASP A 11 13.06 -28.10 -9.93
C ASP A 11 12.56 -28.99 -11.09
N LEU A 12 11.25 -28.94 -11.39
CA LEU A 12 10.63 -29.82 -12.39
C LEU A 12 10.80 -29.34 -13.85
N GLN A 13 11.37 -28.15 -14.07
CA GLN A 13 11.64 -27.58 -15.41
C GLN A 13 10.41 -27.62 -16.35
N LEU A 14 9.22 -27.35 -15.80
CA LEU A 14 7.97 -27.39 -16.55
C LEU A 14 7.90 -26.27 -17.60
N PRO A 15 7.24 -26.51 -18.75
CA PRO A 15 7.02 -25.47 -19.74
C PRO A 15 6.08 -24.37 -19.21
N ALA A 16 6.26 -23.13 -19.67
CA ALA A 16 5.43 -21.99 -19.28
C ALA A 16 3.99 -22.08 -19.83
N GLN A 17 3.78 -22.85 -20.91
CA GLN A 17 2.49 -22.91 -21.60
C GLN A 17 1.39 -23.48 -20.67
N GLY A 18 0.35 -22.68 -20.41
CA GLY A 18 -0.76 -23.09 -19.56
C GLY A 18 -0.40 -23.26 -18.08
N ALA A 19 0.72 -22.68 -17.63
CA ALA A 19 1.18 -22.67 -16.24
C ALA A 19 1.17 -21.24 -15.66
N SER A 20 1.21 -21.12 -14.33
CA SER A 20 1.59 -19.87 -13.66
C SER A 20 3.11 -19.78 -13.56
N VAL A 21 3.66 -18.58 -13.64
CA VAL A 21 5.07 -18.31 -13.33
C VAL A 21 5.18 -17.81 -11.89
N ARG A 22 6.08 -18.42 -11.12
CA ARG A 22 6.41 -18.04 -9.75
C ARG A 22 7.86 -17.55 -9.68
N LEU A 23 8.13 -16.60 -8.80
CA LEU A 23 9.49 -16.15 -8.52
C LEU A 23 10.21 -17.24 -7.72
N HIS A 24 11.34 -17.72 -8.22
CA HIS A 24 12.23 -18.57 -7.44
C HIS A 24 12.97 -17.72 -6.40
N LEU A 25 12.47 -17.72 -5.17
CA LEU A 25 12.95 -16.81 -4.14
C LEU A 25 14.18 -17.41 -3.42
N SER A 26 15.33 -16.76 -3.56
CA SER A 26 16.60 -17.17 -2.92
C SER A 26 16.93 -16.35 -1.66
N GLN A 27 16.46 -15.11 -1.59
CA GLN A 27 16.72 -14.18 -0.49
C GLN A 27 15.41 -13.55 -0.01
N PRO A 28 14.59 -14.29 0.76
CA PRO A 28 13.37 -13.77 1.36
C PRO A 28 13.65 -12.61 2.33
N VAL A 29 12.66 -11.74 2.48
CA VAL A 29 12.72 -10.56 3.35
C VAL A 29 11.69 -10.73 4.47
N TYR A 30 12.12 -10.69 5.72
CA TYR A 30 11.23 -10.89 6.89
C TYR A 30 10.86 -9.61 7.63
N ARG A 31 11.59 -8.54 7.34
CA ARG A 31 11.41 -7.25 8.00
C ARG A 31 11.81 -6.13 7.06
N PHE A 32 11.20 -4.98 7.25
CA PHE A 32 11.56 -3.77 6.55
C PHE A 32 11.39 -2.56 7.47
N GLN A 33 12.03 -1.45 7.10
CA GLN A 33 11.89 -0.19 7.79
C GLN A 33 10.78 0.63 7.11
N ASP A 34 9.74 0.94 7.87
CA ASP A 34 8.76 1.97 7.52
C ASP A 34 9.20 3.29 8.16
N ARG A 35 9.10 4.39 7.43
CA ARG A 35 9.49 5.71 7.94
C ARG A 35 8.57 6.23 9.03
N HIS A 36 7.33 5.76 9.08
CA HIS A 36 6.31 6.15 10.04
C HIS A 36 6.15 5.15 11.19
N LEU A 37 5.98 3.88 10.82
CA LEU A 37 5.63 2.81 11.75
C LEU A 37 6.86 2.13 12.37
N GLY A 38 8.07 2.47 11.92
CA GLY A 38 9.30 1.88 12.39
C GLY A 38 9.59 0.53 11.73
N GLN A 39 10.25 -0.37 12.45
CA GLN A 39 10.57 -1.70 11.93
C GLN A 39 9.34 -2.61 11.98
N LEU A 40 8.93 -3.11 10.81
CA LEU A 40 7.81 -4.04 10.65
C LEU A 40 8.32 -5.44 10.32
N PHE A 41 7.59 -6.45 10.78
CA PHE A 41 7.89 -7.87 10.57
C PHE A 41 6.78 -8.52 9.76
N ALA A 42 7.16 -9.31 8.76
CA ALA A 42 6.24 -10.07 7.95
C ALA A 42 5.91 -11.42 8.57
N ASP A 43 4.80 -11.99 8.13
CA ASP A 43 4.53 -13.41 8.34
C ASP A 43 5.61 -14.26 7.64
N THR A 44 6.24 -15.17 8.40
CA THR A 44 7.39 -15.95 7.94
C THR A 44 7.04 -16.84 6.75
N GLU A 45 5.88 -17.49 6.77
CA GLU A 45 5.49 -18.43 5.71
C GLU A 45 5.25 -17.67 4.39
N ARG A 46 4.58 -16.52 4.46
CA ARG A 46 4.36 -15.66 3.29
C ARG A 46 5.65 -15.02 2.76
N ALA A 47 6.56 -14.65 3.64
CA ALA A 47 7.84 -14.07 3.27
C ALA A 47 8.74 -15.06 2.51
N HIS A 48 8.60 -16.35 2.80
CA HIS A 48 9.34 -17.44 2.15
C HIS A 48 8.73 -17.94 0.84
N GLU A 49 7.46 -17.64 0.57
CA GLU A 49 6.74 -18.22 -0.56
C GLU A 49 7.37 -17.80 -1.91
N ASP A 50 7.59 -18.77 -2.81
CA ASP A 50 7.79 -18.53 -4.24
C ASP A 50 6.47 -17.99 -4.84
N PHE A 51 6.24 -16.69 -4.72
CA PHE A 51 4.97 -16.06 -5.07
C PHE A 51 4.78 -15.94 -6.59
N ILE A 52 3.51 -15.93 -7.02
CA ILE A 52 3.13 -15.80 -8.43
C ILE A 52 3.50 -14.41 -8.95
N ILE A 53 4.19 -14.36 -10.10
CA ILE A 53 4.49 -13.14 -10.84
C ILE A 53 3.71 -13.04 -12.16
N HIS A 54 3.31 -14.19 -12.72
CA HIS A 54 2.40 -14.27 -13.86
C HIS A 54 1.39 -15.39 -13.63
N ARG A 55 0.10 -15.05 -13.68
CA ARG A 55 -0.98 -15.97 -13.35
C ARG A 55 -1.29 -16.86 -14.54
N ARG A 56 -1.84 -18.04 -14.24
CA ARG A 56 -2.23 -19.04 -15.26
C ARG A 56 -3.29 -18.52 -16.25
N ASP A 57 -4.12 -17.57 -15.83
CA ASP A 57 -5.12 -16.89 -16.68
C ASP A 57 -4.52 -15.76 -17.53
N GLY A 58 -3.19 -15.60 -17.55
CA GLY A 58 -2.48 -14.66 -18.41
C GLY A 58 -2.26 -13.28 -17.80
N LEU A 59 -2.81 -12.99 -16.62
CA LEU A 59 -2.66 -11.71 -15.95
C LEU A 59 -1.32 -11.60 -15.19
N PHE A 60 -0.63 -10.47 -15.33
CA PHE A 60 0.51 -10.16 -14.48
C PHE A 60 0.07 -9.97 -13.02
N ALA A 61 0.87 -10.48 -12.08
CA ALA A 61 0.59 -10.31 -10.67
C ALA A 61 0.90 -8.88 -10.23
N TYR A 62 0.11 -8.39 -9.26
CA TYR A 62 0.27 -7.03 -8.71
C TYR A 62 1.71 -6.74 -8.24
N ASN A 63 2.34 -7.66 -7.51
CA ASN A 63 3.71 -7.46 -7.00
C ASN A 63 4.74 -7.29 -8.13
N LEU A 64 4.56 -7.95 -9.28
CA LEU A 64 5.44 -7.75 -10.42
C LEU A 64 5.19 -6.39 -11.06
N ALA A 65 3.93 -6.09 -11.38
CA ALA A 65 3.56 -4.85 -12.05
C ALA A 65 4.01 -3.61 -11.26
N VAL A 66 3.70 -3.55 -9.97
CA VAL A 66 4.03 -2.40 -9.13
C VAL A 66 5.54 -2.15 -9.02
N VAL A 67 6.35 -3.21 -8.86
CA VAL A 67 7.81 -3.07 -8.73
C VAL A 67 8.44 -2.60 -10.04
N VAL A 68 7.96 -3.12 -11.17
CA VAL A 68 8.44 -2.72 -12.50
C VAL A 68 8.07 -1.27 -12.80
N ASP A 69 6.82 -0.88 -12.55
CA ASP A 69 6.32 0.46 -12.85
C ASP A 69 6.95 1.52 -11.92
N ASP A 70 7.03 1.26 -10.62
CA ASP A 70 7.68 2.15 -9.65
C ASP A 70 9.16 2.39 -10.01
N HIS A 71 9.89 1.31 -10.37
CA HIS A 71 11.27 1.43 -10.82
C HIS A 71 11.39 2.23 -12.12
N PHE A 72 10.55 1.91 -13.11
CA PHE A 72 10.53 2.60 -14.40
C PHE A 72 10.25 4.10 -14.26
N GLN A 73 9.36 4.48 -13.34
CA GLN A 73 9.01 5.87 -13.05
C GLN A 73 10.00 6.57 -12.10
N GLY A 74 10.99 5.85 -11.55
CA GLY A 74 11.97 6.40 -10.61
C GLY A 74 11.39 6.75 -9.24
N VAL A 75 10.38 6.02 -8.77
CA VAL A 75 9.77 6.23 -7.45
C VAL A 75 10.81 5.98 -6.35
N THR A 76 11.02 6.98 -5.49
CA THR A 76 11.99 6.92 -4.38
C THR A 76 11.35 6.60 -3.03
N GLU A 77 10.06 6.90 -2.89
CA GLU A 77 9.29 6.66 -1.67
C GLU A 77 7.85 6.28 -2.01
N ILE A 78 7.38 5.19 -1.42
CA ILE A 78 6.04 4.65 -1.59
C ILE A 78 5.21 5.02 -0.35
N VAL A 79 4.25 5.92 -0.54
CA VAL A 79 3.27 6.31 0.48
C VAL A 79 1.93 5.66 0.13
N ARG A 80 1.45 4.71 0.95
CA ARG A 80 0.24 3.92 0.65
C ARG A 80 -0.49 3.43 1.90
N GLY A 81 -1.69 2.87 1.76
CA GLY A 81 -2.48 2.36 2.88
C GLY A 81 -1.86 1.14 3.58
N ALA A 82 -2.10 1.02 4.90
CA ALA A 82 -1.59 -0.05 5.75
C ALA A 82 -2.05 -1.46 5.36
N ASP A 83 -3.09 -1.59 4.53
CA ASP A 83 -3.52 -2.87 3.96
C ASP A 83 -2.47 -3.49 3.02
N LEU A 84 -1.52 -2.69 2.53
CA LEU A 84 -0.42 -3.12 1.67
C LEU A 84 0.90 -3.36 2.44
N ILE A 85 0.88 -3.35 3.78
CA ILE A 85 2.07 -3.67 4.59
C ILE A 85 2.58 -5.09 4.28
N GLN A 86 1.70 -6.09 4.30
CA GLN A 86 2.07 -7.50 4.11
C GLN A 86 2.77 -7.79 2.77
N PRO A 87 2.27 -7.34 1.59
CA PRO A 87 2.96 -7.58 0.32
C PRO A 87 4.29 -6.83 0.18
N THR A 88 4.60 -5.86 1.05
CA THR A 88 5.83 -5.05 0.96
C THR A 88 7.09 -5.90 0.95
N VAL A 89 7.18 -6.93 1.80
CA VAL A 89 8.38 -7.77 1.84
C VAL A 89 8.63 -8.56 0.57
N GLN A 90 7.56 -9.01 -0.10
CA GLN A 90 7.67 -9.71 -1.39
C GLN A 90 8.12 -8.75 -2.50
N GLN A 91 7.65 -7.49 -2.45
CA GLN A 91 8.07 -6.46 -3.39
C GLN A 91 9.55 -6.08 -3.17
N ILE A 92 9.98 -5.90 -1.92
CA ILE A 92 11.40 -5.66 -1.58
C ILE A 92 12.26 -6.84 -2.05
N ALA A 93 11.82 -8.07 -1.81
CA ALA A 93 12.52 -9.25 -2.28
C ALA A 93 12.67 -9.26 -3.81
N LEU A 94 11.65 -8.80 -4.54
CA LEU A 94 11.71 -8.64 -5.99
C LEU A 94 12.67 -7.53 -6.44
N TYR A 95 12.66 -6.36 -5.79
CA TYR A 95 13.65 -5.30 -6.02
C TYR A 95 15.08 -5.84 -5.87
N ARG A 96 15.36 -6.56 -4.79
CA ARG A 96 16.67 -7.20 -4.54
C ARG A 96 17.02 -8.23 -5.60
N HIS A 97 16.05 -9.06 -6.00
CA HIS A 97 16.25 -10.08 -7.03
C HIS A 97 16.62 -9.45 -8.38
N LEU A 98 16.05 -8.29 -8.70
CA LEU A 98 16.31 -7.55 -9.94
C LEU A 98 17.56 -6.66 -9.85
N GLY A 99 18.20 -6.55 -8.68
CA GLY A 99 19.35 -5.68 -8.46
C GLY A 99 19.00 -4.19 -8.52
N TRP A 100 17.75 -3.84 -8.21
CA TRP A 100 17.24 -2.46 -8.26
C TRP A 100 17.26 -1.79 -6.89
N PRO A 101 17.38 -0.45 -6.84
CA PRO A 101 17.31 0.28 -5.57
C PRO A 101 15.92 0.13 -4.94
N GLU A 102 15.90 -0.19 -3.65
CA GLU A 102 14.66 -0.26 -2.85
C GLU A 102 14.15 1.17 -2.56
N PRO A 103 12.85 1.46 -2.79
CA PRO A 103 12.26 2.71 -2.34
C PRO A 103 12.10 2.72 -0.81
N CYS A 104 11.92 3.92 -0.25
CA CYS A 104 11.45 4.06 1.12
C CYS A 104 9.95 3.76 1.22
N TYR A 105 9.47 3.35 2.39
CA TYR A 105 8.06 3.04 2.62
C TYR A 105 7.47 3.89 3.74
N PHE A 106 6.24 4.35 3.54
CA PHE A 106 5.41 5.03 4.54
C PHE A 106 3.98 4.51 4.43
N HIS A 107 3.51 3.80 5.46
CA HIS A 107 2.14 3.27 5.46
C HIS A 107 1.15 4.15 6.25
N LEU A 108 0.11 4.61 5.56
CA LEU A 108 -0.98 5.43 6.08
C LEU A 108 -2.03 4.55 6.80
N PRO A 109 -2.68 5.06 7.86
CA PRO A 109 -3.75 4.36 8.55
C PRO A 109 -4.91 4.03 7.60
N LEU A 110 -5.47 2.85 7.75
CA LEU A 110 -6.67 2.45 7.03
C LEU A 110 -7.92 3.10 7.64
N ALA A 111 -8.75 3.70 6.80
CA ALA A 111 -10.04 4.24 7.24
C ALA A 111 -11.07 3.12 7.41
N LEU A 112 -11.68 3.06 8.59
CA LEU A 112 -12.76 2.14 8.94
C LEU A 112 -14.10 2.89 9.05
N ASP A 113 -15.21 2.21 8.82
CA ASP A 113 -16.55 2.71 9.15
C ASP A 113 -16.81 2.64 10.67
N ALA A 114 -18.02 3.04 11.09
CA ALA A 114 -18.41 3.04 12.50
C ALA A 114 -18.51 1.63 13.09
N GLU A 115 -18.73 0.63 12.23
CA GLU A 115 -18.81 -0.80 12.56
C GLU A 115 -17.43 -1.49 12.54
N GLY A 116 -16.37 -0.76 12.18
CA GLY A 116 -14.99 -1.25 12.13
C GLY A 116 -14.61 -1.97 10.83
N HIS A 117 -15.46 -1.94 9.80
CA HIS A 117 -15.11 -2.48 8.49
C HIS A 117 -14.26 -1.50 7.71
N LYS A 118 -13.34 -2.05 6.90
CA LYS A 118 -12.56 -1.26 5.95
C LYS A 118 -13.48 -0.48 5.01
N LEU A 119 -13.30 0.83 4.92
CA LEU A 119 -13.90 1.61 3.84
C LEU A 119 -13.29 1.15 2.52
N SER A 120 -14.08 0.40 1.75
CA SER A 120 -13.67 -0.15 0.47
C SER A 120 -14.87 -0.25 -0.46
N LYS A 121 -14.60 -0.26 -1.77
CA LYS A 121 -15.64 -0.51 -2.79
C LYS A 121 -16.36 -1.86 -2.58
N GLN A 122 -15.68 -2.84 -2.01
CA GLN A 122 -16.26 -4.15 -1.68
C GLN A 122 -17.27 -4.07 -0.52
N ASN A 123 -17.07 -3.12 0.40
CA ASN A 123 -17.97 -2.87 1.54
C ASN A 123 -18.96 -1.72 1.25
N HIS A 124 -19.26 -1.46 -0.02
CA HIS A 124 -20.20 -0.42 -0.44
C HIS A 124 -19.89 0.99 0.07
N ALA A 125 -18.61 1.32 0.30
CA ALA A 125 -18.22 2.68 0.63
C ALA A 125 -18.68 3.66 -0.46
N GLN A 126 -19.27 4.79 -0.05
CA GLN A 126 -19.75 5.79 -0.99
C GLN A 126 -18.59 6.35 -1.81
N PRO A 127 -18.80 6.63 -3.11
CA PRO A 127 -17.82 7.36 -3.90
C PRO A 127 -17.63 8.76 -3.31
N LEU A 128 -16.46 9.36 -3.56
CA LEU A 128 -16.24 10.75 -3.19
C LEU A 128 -17.26 11.64 -3.93
N PRO A 129 -17.86 12.64 -3.26
CA PRO A 129 -18.80 13.54 -3.89
C PRO A 129 -18.10 14.48 -4.89
N ASP A 130 -18.67 14.59 -6.10
CA ASP A 130 -18.08 15.41 -7.18
C ASP A 130 -18.16 16.92 -6.93
N ASN A 131 -19.08 17.36 -6.07
CA ASN A 131 -19.45 18.79 -5.90
C ASN A 131 -18.99 19.42 -4.58
N ALA A 132 -18.29 18.69 -3.70
CA ALA A 132 -17.87 19.19 -2.39
C ALA A 132 -16.45 18.74 -1.99
N PRO A 133 -15.41 19.05 -2.80
CA PRO A 133 -14.04 18.58 -2.54
C PRO A 133 -13.38 19.22 -1.31
N LEU A 134 -13.76 20.45 -0.96
CA LEU A 134 -13.14 21.20 0.14
C LEU A 134 -13.43 20.55 1.52
N PRO A 135 -14.69 20.26 1.90
CA PRO A 135 -14.97 19.51 3.13
C PRO A 135 -14.35 18.10 3.14
N VAL A 136 -14.30 17.42 1.99
CA VAL A 136 -13.68 16.09 1.88
C VAL A 136 -12.18 16.16 2.17
N LEU A 137 -11.49 17.14 1.59
CA LEU A 137 -10.08 17.38 1.87
C LEU A 137 -9.84 17.72 3.33
N ALA A 138 -10.66 18.59 3.93
CA ALA A 138 -10.55 18.94 5.35
C ALA A 138 -10.73 17.70 6.25
N LYS A 139 -11.70 16.83 5.95
CA LYS A 139 -11.89 15.54 6.64
C LYS A 139 -10.67 14.63 6.48
N ALA A 140 -10.09 14.54 5.28
CA ALA A 140 -8.90 13.72 5.02
C ALA A 140 -7.67 14.23 5.78
N LEU A 141 -7.45 15.56 5.81
CA LEU A 141 -6.39 16.19 6.59
C LEU A 141 -6.58 15.93 8.08
N ALA A 142 -7.79 16.08 8.61
CA ALA A 142 -8.10 15.77 9.99
C ALA A 142 -7.89 14.28 10.32
N PHE A 143 -8.27 13.37 9.42
CA PHE A 143 -8.00 11.93 9.56
C PHE A 143 -6.51 11.62 9.64
N LEU A 144 -5.69 12.35 8.86
CA LEU A 144 -4.23 12.26 8.88
C LEU A 144 -3.59 13.06 10.03
N GLY A 145 -4.39 13.57 10.99
CA GLY A 145 -3.91 14.32 12.14
C GLY A 145 -3.38 15.73 11.83
N GLN A 146 -3.57 16.20 10.60
CA GLN A 146 -3.04 17.48 10.13
C GLN A 146 -3.85 18.65 10.69
N ALA A 147 -3.20 19.80 10.83
CA ALA A 147 -3.89 21.03 11.18
C ALA A 147 -4.71 21.55 9.98
N LEU A 148 -5.69 22.39 10.27
CA LEU A 148 -6.43 23.17 9.28
C LEU A 148 -6.29 24.65 9.64
N PRO A 149 -6.24 25.57 8.65
CA PRO A 149 -6.34 26.99 8.95
C PRO A 149 -7.72 27.29 9.58
N PRO A 150 -7.83 28.25 10.52
CA PRO A 150 -9.10 28.53 11.21
C PRO A 150 -10.28 28.81 10.26
N ASP A 151 -10.01 29.50 9.16
CA ASP A 151 -11.02 29.93 8.17
C ASP A 151 -11.01 29.03 6.92
N TRP A 152 -10.69 27.74 7.07
CA TRP A 152 -10.58 26.83 5.93
C TRP A 152 -11.91 26.68 5.15
N GLN A 153 -13.04 26.92 5.79
CA GLN A 153 -14.38 26.88 5.19
C GLN A 153 -14.58 27.98 4.13
N ASP A 154 -13.87 29.10 4.27
CA ASP A 154 -13.87 30.21 3.32
C ASP A 154 -12.74 30.09 2.27
N ALA A 155 -11.87 29.09 2.39
CA ALA A 155 -10.78 28.85 1.46
C ALA A 155 -11.25 28.22 0.14
N THR A 156 -10.44 28.39 -0.90
CA THR A 156 -10.54 27.55 -2.10
C THR A 156 -9.83 26.22 -1.89
N LEU A 157 -10.17 25.22 -2.71
CA LEU A 157 -9.46 23.93 -2.71
C LEU A 157 -7.94 24.12 -2.90
N HIS A 158 -7.56 24.99 -3.84
CA HIS A 158 -6.16 25.30 -4.13
C HIS A 158 -5.45 25.89 -2.91
N THR A 159 -6.03 26.93 -2.29
CA THR A 159 -5.42 27.57 -1.12
C THR A 159 -5.34 26.65 0.09
N LEU A 160 -6.32 25.75 0.28
CA LEU A 160 -6.25 24.76 1.36
C LEU A 160 -5.14 23.72 1.09
N LEU A 161 -5.00 23.25 -0.16
CA LEU A 161 -3.90 22.35 -0.54
C LEU A 161 -2.54 23.00 -0.36
N GLU A 162 -2.34 24.22 -0.83
CA GLU A 162 -1.08 24.96 -0.65
C GLU A 162 -0.73 25.14 0.83
N TRP A 163 -1.72 25.53 1.63
CA TRP A 163 -1.54 25.64 3.08
C TRP A 163 -1.15 24.29 3.69
N SER A 164 -1.81 23.21 3.26
CA SER A 164 -1.57 21.85 3.76
C SER A 164 -0.18 21.34 3.41
N ILE A 165 0.31 21.61 2.21
CA ILE A 165 1.68 21.29 1.80
C ILE A 165 2.69 22.03 2.69
N LYS A 166 2.45 23.33 2.94
CA LYS A 166 3.35 24.16 3.75
C LYS A 166 3.41 23.74 5.22
N HIS A 167 2.32 23.22 5.77
CA HIS A 167 2.20 22.85 7.18
C HIS A 167 2.11 21.34 7.39
N TRP A 168 2.47 20.55 6.38
CA TRP A 168 2.47 19.10 6.46
C TRP A 168 3.45 18.63 7.53
N ASP A 169 2.98 17.77 8.42
CA ASP A 169 3.78 17.15 9.45
C ASP A 169 3.46 15.66 9.49
N SER A 170 4.40 14.85 8.99
CA SER A 170 4.27 13.40 8.92
C SER A 170 4.19 12.75 10.31
N ASP A 171 4.80 13.35 11.33
CA ASP A 171 4.80 12.78 12.69
C ASP A 171 3.41 12.84 13.33
N ARG A 172 2.52 13.70 12.80
CA ARG A 172 1.12 13.79 13.24
C ARG A 172 0.22 12.73 12.63
N VAL A 173 0.68 12.03 11.59
CA VAL A 173 -0.09 10.92 11.03
C VAL A 173 -0.29 9.86 12.13
N PRO A 174 -1.51 9.37 12.36
CA PRO A 174 -1.72 8.35 13.37
C PRO A 174 -0.91 7.08 13.09
N ARG A 175 -0.36 6.47 14.14
CA ARG A 175 0.48 5.25 14.03
C ARG A 175 -0.31 3.95 14.10
N GLN A 176 -1.61 4.02 14.38
CA GLN A 176 -2.48 2.85 14.29
C GLN A 176 -2.61 2.44 12.82
N SER A 177 -2.54 1.14 12.53
CA SER A 177 -2.71 0.63 11.17
C SER A 177 -4.12 0.82 10.62
N ALA A 178 -5.11 1.03 11.50
CA ALA A 178 -6.48 1.34 11.12
C ALA A 178 -7.14 2.27 12.15
N LEU A 179 -8.05 3.12 11.67
CA LEU A 179 -8.78 4.09 12.48
C LEU A 179 -10.23 4.15 12.05
N ALA A 180 -11.14 4.18 13.01
CA ALA A 180 -12.53 4.55 12.77
C ALA A 180 -12.55 5.97 12.21
N SER A 181 -13.08 6.11 11.00
CA SER A 181 -13.41 7.42 10.47
C SER A 181 -14.74 7.83 11.10
N HIS A 182 -14.76 8.94 11.83
CA HIS A 182 -16.01 9.57 12.26
C HIS A 182 -16.74 10.27 11.08
N PHE A 183 -16.34 9.95 9.86
CA PHE A 183 -16.75 10.61 8.65
C PHE A 183 -17.30 9.55 7.69
N SER A 184 -18.60 9.57 7.47
CA SER A 184 -19.14 9.06 6.20
C SER A 184 -18.74 10.07 5.11
N PHE A 185 -18.10 9.57 4.06
CA PHE A 185 -17.82 10.34 2.85
C PHE A 185 -19.09 10.47 2.02
#